data_AF-A0AAJ8BXU2-F1
#
_entry.id   AF-A0AAJ8BXU2-F1
#
_cell.length_a   1.000
_cell.length_b   1.000
_cell.length_c   1.000
_cell.angle_alpha   90.00
_cell.angle_beta   90.00
_cell.angle_gamma   90.00
#
_symmetry.space_group_name_H-M   'P 1'
#
loop_
_entity.id
_entity.type
_entity.pdbx_description
1 polymer ?
#
loop_
_entity_poly.entity_id
_entity_poly.type
_entity_poly.pdbx_seq_one_letter_code
_entity_poly.pdbx_strand_id
1 'polypeptide(L)'
;MSSGNLLGNLNQVCIATPNFHETLDRLGKVGMGPFQVYHFNSETVSDQKYYDEEGPDLYEIDVAFAYNSDSKAPVIEVMSPIKGKSALKDRLDEDGNKAEVQSIAFTMDTLSMDERIEEMRKRGFRPSTQGYFLGKRGGTKFCFFDTDEKGIPTCFETIEWSSDWVAPDCDWFLPSGVFLQTFTPTQKSSQDRV
;
A
#
# COMPACT_ATOMS: atom_id res chain seq x y z
N MET A 1 -26.89 11.03 -13.13
CA MET A 1 -25.56 11.08 -12.51
C MET A 1 -24.57 10.72 -13.59
N SER A 2 -23.67 11.63 -13.96
CA SER A 2 -22.74 11.41 -15.06
C SER A 2 -21.89 10.18 -14.78
N SER A 3 -21.76 9.32 -15.79
CA SER A 3 -20.91 8.14 -15.87
C SER A 3 -19.42 8.52 -15.80
N GLY A 4 -18.98 9.03 -14.66
CA GLY A 4 -17.57 9.25 -14.35
C GLY A 4 -16.88 7.92 -14.03
N ASN A 5 -15.57 7.86 -14.27
CA ASN A 5 -14.73 6.74 -13.87
C ASN A 5 -14.72 6.63 -12.32
N LEU A 6 -15.43 5.64 -11.76
CA LEU A 6 -15.52 5.42 -10.31
C LEU A 6 -14.14 5.35 -9.62
N LEU A 7 -13.18 4.73 -10.29
CA LEU A 7 -11.88 4.45 -9.69
C LEU A 7 -11.00 5.70 -9.61
N GLY A 8 -11.29 6.75 -10.38
CA GLY A 8 -10.41 7.91 -10.44
C GLY A 8 -9.05 7.57 -11.07
N ASN A 9 -7.97 8.03 -10.45
CA ASN A 9 -6.60 7.86 -10.95
C ASN A 9 -5.89 6.65 -10.34
N LEU A 10 -4.93 6.08 -11.09
CA LEU A 10 -3.97 5.12 -10.56
C LEU A 10 -3.09 5.81 -9.51
N ASN A 11 -3.06 5.24 -8.30
CA ASN A 11 -2.30 5.79 -7.18
C ASN A 11 -1.03 4.97 -6.89
N GLN A 12 -1.17 3.65 -6.83
CA GLN A 12 -0.09 2.75 -6.41
C GLN A 12 -0.20 1.38 -7.07
N VAL A 13 0.93 0.72 -7.25
CA VAL A 13 1.01 -0.70 -7.61
C VAL A 13 1.81 -1.40 -6.52
N CYS A 14 1.22 -2.41 -5.89
CA CYS A 14 1.84 -3.18 -4.82
C CYS A 14 2.43 -4.48 -5.36
N ILE A 15 3.68 -4.75 -5.02
CA ILE A 15 4.35 -6.03 -5.21
C ILE A 15 4.40 -6.76 -3.87
N ALA A 16 3.66 -7.86 -3.73
CA ALA A 16 3.78 -8.73 -2.58
C ALA A 16 5.02 -9.61 -2.73
N THR A 17 5.70 -9.93 -1.61
CA THR A 17 6.84 -10.84 -1.63
C THR A 17 7.03 -11.55 -0.29
N PRO A 18 7.49 -12.81 -0.28
CA PRO A 18 7.95 -13.46 0.96
C PRO A 18 9.42 -13.13 1.30
N ASN A 19 10.17 -12.51 0.38
CA ASN A 19 11.60 -12.22 0.55
C ASN A 19 11.87 -10.72 0.39
N PHE A 20 11.57 -9.94 1.41
CA PHE A 20 11.52 -8.47 1.37
C PHE A 20 12.81 -7.81 0.83
N HIS A 21 13.91 -7.86 1.58
CA HIS A 21 15.17 -7.20 1.17
C HIS A 21 15.74 -7.73 -0.15
N GLU A 22 15.64 -9.04 -0.40
CA GLU A 22 16.09 -9.62 -1.66
C GLU A 22 15.29 -9.07 -2.85
N THR A 23 13.98 -8.86 -2.67
CA THR A 23 13.13 -8.26 -3.69
C THR A 23 13.53 -6.80 -3.94
N LEU A 24 13.76 -6.02 -2.89
CA LEU A 24 14.23 -4.63 -3.01
C LEU A 24 15.58 -4.54 -3.75
N ASP A 25 16.53 -5.41 -3.41
CA ASP A 25 17.82 -5.51 -4.12
C ASP A 25 17.64 -5.85 -5.60
N ARG A 26 16.76 -6.82 -5.92
CA ARG A 26 16.49 -7.22 -7.31
C ARG A 26 15.83 -6.10 -8.11
N LEU A 27 14.88 -5.37 -7.52
CA LEU A 27 14.26 -4.20 -8.14
C LEU A 27 15.28 -3.06 -8.32
N GLY A 28 16.23 -2.92 -7.39
CA GLY A 28 17.36 -2.01 -7.53
C GLY A 28 18.20 -2.21 -8.79
N LYS A 29 18.35 -3.46 -9.25
CA LYS A 29 19.12 -3.77 -10.47
C LYS A 29 18.51 -3.20 -11.75
N VAL A 30 17.21 -2.90 -11.75
CA VAL A 30 16.53 -2.22 -12.86
C VAL A 30 16.37 -0.72 -12.63
N GLY A 31 17.04 -0.17 -11.60
CA GLY A 31 17.06 1.26 -11.28
C GLY A 31 15.94 1.73 -10.36
N MET A 32 15.21 0.81 -9.71
CA MET A 32 14.16 1.18 -8.76
C MET A 32 14.74 1.49 -7.38
N GLY A 33 14.11 2.41 -6.66
CA GLY A 33 14.55 2.87 -5.34
C GLY A 33 15.34 4.19 -5.41
N PRO A 34 15.96 4.63 -4.29
CA PRO A 34 15.97 4.00 -2.97
C PRO A 34 14.57 3.85 -2.36
N PHE A 35 14.41 3.01 -1.36
CA PHE A 35 13.10 2.69 -0.79
C PHE A 35 12.95 3.27 0.62
N GLN A 36 11.79 3.86 0.88
CA GLN A 36 11.34 4.24 2.22
C GLN A 36 10.66 3.03 2.85
N VAL A 37 11.25 2.51 3.93
CA VAL A 37 10.78 1.30 4.62
C VAL A 37 10.03 1.69 5.90
N TYR A 38 8.89 1.04 6.08
CA TYR A 38 8.01 1.15 7.24
C TYR A 38 7.63 -0.25 7.73
N HIS A 39 7.33 -0.35 9.03
CA HIS A 39 6.87 -1.58 9.66
C HIS A 39 5.44 -1.38 10.12
N PHE A 40 4.47 -1.95 9.40
CA PHE A 40 3.06 -1.89 9.76
C PHE A 40 2.78 -2.92 10.84
N ASN A 41 2.38 -2.45 12.03
CA ASN A 41 2.03 -3.24 13.21
C ASN A 41 1.01 -2.43 14.03
N SER A 42 0.61 -2.89 15.22
CA SER A 42 -0.37 -2.17 16.04
C SER A 42 0.08 -0.80 16.56
N GLU A 43 1.39 -0.51 16.58
CA GLU A 43 1.92 0.78 17.01
C GLU A 43 1.89 1.84 15.89
N THR A 44 1.92 1.38 14.64
CA THR A 44 2.04 2.25 13.45
C THR A 44 0.77 2.25 12.62
N VAL A 45 -0.06 1.22 12.72
CA VAL A 45 -1.34 1.07 12.03
C VAL A 45 -2.42 0.74 13.05
N SER A 46 -3.30 1.70 13.32
CA SER A 46 -4.50 1.49 14.15
C SER A 46 -5.65 0.90 13.34
N ASP A 47 -6.72 0.51 14.03
CA ASP A 47 -7.98 0.05 13.42
C ASP A 47 -7.78 -1.06 12.38
N GLN A 48 -6.86 -1.99 12.67
CA GLN A 48 -6.58 -3.11 11.80
C GLN A 48 -7.83 -3.98 11.65
N LYS A 49 -8.16 -4.33 10.40
CA LYS A 49 -9.24 -5.26 10.09
C LYS A 49 -8.79 -6.30 9.08
N TYR A 50 -9.28 -7.51 9.26
CA TYR A 50 -9.18 -8.62 8.33
C TYR A 50 -10.57 -9.23 8.13
N TYR A 51 -11.18 -8.92 6.99
CA TYR A 51 -12.59 -9.18 6.72
C TYR A 51 -13.50 -8.64 7.83
N ASP A 52 -14.22 -9.53 8.51
CA ASP A 52 -15.13 -9.21 9.61
C ASP A 52 -14.43 -9.20 10.98
N GLU A 53 -13.13 -9.53 11.03
CA GLU A 53 -12.32 -9.47 12.25
C GLU A 53 -11.70 -8.08 12.41
N GLU A 54 -11.78 -7.53 13.62
CA GLU A 54 -11.19 -6.25 14.01
C GLU A 54 -10.48 -6.40 15.35
N GLY A 55 -9.28 -5.83 15.46
CA GLY A 55 -8.50 -5.86 16.70
C GLY A 55 -7.06 -5.40 16.50
N PRO A 56 -6.34 -5.11 17.59
CA PRO A 56 -4.90 -4.88 17.51
C PRO A 56 -4.18 -6.17 17.12
N ASP A 57 -3.01 -6.03 16.47
CA ASP A 57 -2.10 -7.14 16.14
C ASP A 57 -2.71 -8.22 15.23
N LEU A 58 -3.71 -7.87 14.42
CA LEU A 58 -4.24 -8.78 13.40
C LEU A 58 -3.17 -9.10 12.35
N TYR A 59 -2.35 -8.12 11.97
CA TYR A 59 -1.24 -8.32 11.05
C TYR A 59 -0.01 -7.47 11.38
N GLU A 60 1.13 -7.97 10.92
CA GLU A 60 2.38 -7.22 10.79
C GLU A 60 2.89 -7.35 9.35
N ILE A 61 3.25 -6.24 8.71
CA ILE A 61 3.66 -6.19 7.30
C ILE A 61 4.85 -5.22 7.16
N ASP A 62 5.93 -5.65 6.53
CA ASP A 62 6.98 -4.75 6.09
C ASP A 62 6.58 -4.10 4.77
N VAL A 63 6.69 -2.78 4.68
CA VAL A 63 6.26 -1.99 3.53
C VAL A 63 7.40 -1.10 3.05
N ALA A 64 7.66 -1.12 1.76
CA ALA A 64 8.67 -0.28 1.12
C ALA A 64 8.06 0.51 -0.04
N PHE A 65 8.20 1.83 -0.02
CA PHE A 65 7.81 2.70 -1.13
C PHE A 65 9.04 3.12 -1.93
N ALA A 66 9.05 2.84 -3.22
CA ALA A 66 10.10 3.32 -4.11
C ALA A 66 10.05 4.85 -4.21
N TYR A 67 11.19 5.50 -3.96
CA TYR A 67 11.30 6.93 -4.15
C TYR A 67 11.12 7.30 -5.63
N ASN A 68 10.31 8.32 -5.87
CA ASN A 68 10.19 8.96 -7.17
C ASN A 68 10.22 10.48 -6.98
N SER A 69 11.01 11.18 -7.81
CA SER A 69 11.08 12.64 -7.78
C SER A 69 9.82 13.30 -8.34
N ASP A 70 9.07 12.60 -9.20
CA ASP A 70 7.76 13.03 -9.67
C ASP A 70 6.69 12.63 -8.64
N SER A 71 6.16 13.62 -7.92
CA SER A 71 5.14 13.43 -6.90
C SER A 71 3.78 13.00 -7.46
N LYS A 72 3.57 13.07 -8.78
CA LYS A 72 2.33 12.67 -9.46
C LYS A 72 2.38 11.28 -10.06
N ALA A 73 3.57 10.67 -10.13
CA ALA A 73 3.71 9.32 -10.62
C ALA A 73 3.10 8.31 -9.62
N PRO A 74 2.49 7.21 -10.10
CA PRO A 74 2.07 6.13 -9.23
C PRO A 74 3.23 5.59 -8.40
N VAL A 75 2.95 5.28 -7.14
CA VAL A 75 3.92 4.70 -6.23
C VAL A 75 4.11 3.23 -6.56
N ILE A 76 5.35 2.76 -6.59
CA ILE A 76 5.63 1.32 -6.52
C ILE A 76 5.86 0.98 -5.06
N GLU A 77 4.98 0.14 -4.52
CA GLU A 77 5.05 -0.38 -3.17
C GLU A 77 5.52 -1.84 -3.23
N VAL A 78 6.30 -2.24 -2.24
CA VAL A 78 6.63 -3.64 -1.98
C VAL A 78 6.18 -3.97 -0.58
N MET A 79 5.37 -5.03 -0.42
CA MET A 79 4.89 -5.48 0.88
C MET A 79 5.32 -6.92 1.15
N SER A 80 5.70 -7.20 2.41
CA SER A 80 6.02 -8.54 2.88
C SER A 80 5.27 -8.82 4.18
N PRO A 81 4.31 -9.77 4.21
CA PRO A 81 3.64 -10.12 5.45
C PRO A 81 4.62 -10.81 6.40
N ILE A 82 4.69 -10.33 7.64
CA ILE A 82 5.59 -10.82 8.69
C ILE A 82 4.85 -11.74 9.65
N LYS A 83 3.66 -11.33 10.10
CA LYS A 83 2.85 -12.08 11.05
C LYS A 83 1.36 -11.78 10.86
N GLY A 84 0.53 -12.71 11.34
CA GLY A 84 -0.92 -12.51 11.43
C GLY A 84 -1.66 -12.74 10.12
N LYS A 85 -2.90 -12.29 10.07
CA LYS A 85 -3.86 -12.51 8.98
C LYS A 85 -3.91 -11.28 8.07
N SER A 86 -3.65 -11.49 6.78
CA SER A 86 -3.85 -10.46 5.76
C SER A 86 -4.15 -11.12 4.42
N ALA A 87 -4.93 -10.45 3.58
CA ALA A 87 -5.20 -10.91 2.22
C ALA A 87 -3.92 -11.01 1.38
N LEU A 88 -2.92 -10.17 1.70
CA LEU A 88 -1.57 -10.24 1.15
C LEU A 88 -0.92 -11.60 1.44
N LYS A 89 -0.98 -12.06 2.69
CA LYS A 89 -0.44 -13.36 3.10
C LYS A 89 -1.20 -14.51 2.45
N ASP A 90 -2.53 -14.46 2.49
CA ASP A 90 -3.38 -15.51 1.94
C ASP A 90 -3.07 -15.72 0.45
N ARG A 91 -2.97 -14.64 -0.32
CA ARG A 91 -2.63 -14.69 -1.73
C ARG A 91 -1.25 -15.29 -2.00
N LEU A 92 -0.23 -14.80 -1.29
CA LEU A 92 1.13 -15.31 -1.44
C LEU A 92 1.20 -16.81 -1.14
N ASP A 93 0.48 -17.29 -0.13
CA ASP A 93 0.44 -18.71 0.21
C ASP A 93 -0.27 -19.54 -0.90
N GLU A 94 -1.33 -19.01 -1.51
CA GLU A 94 -2.06 -19.64 -2.62
C GLU A 94 -1.23 -19.72 -3.92
N ASP A 95 -0.49 -18.66 -4.26
CA ASP A 95 0.29 -18.56 -5.50
C ASP A 95 1.69 -19.19 -5.41
N GLY A 96 1.92 -19.96 -4.34
CA GLY A 96 3.14 -20.74 -4.13
C GLY A 96 4.32 -19.92 -3.65
N ASN A 97 4.05 -18.85 -2.89
CA ASN A 97 5.00 -17.98 -2.22
C ASN A 97 6.00 -17.35 -3.19
N LYS A 98 5.49 -16.65 -4.19
CA LYS A 98 6.29 -15.93 -5.19
C LYS A 98 5.99 -14.45 -5.14
N ALA A 99 7.01 -13.64 -5.44
CA ALA A 99 6.81 -12.20 -5.54
C ALA A 99 5.99 -11.86 -6.79
N GLU A 100 4.97 -11.02 -6.64
CA GLU A 100 4.03 -10.68 -7.71
C GLU A 100 3.33 -9.35 -7.47
N VAL A 101 2.74 -8.79 -8.53
CA VAL A 101 1.84 -7.63 -8.38
C VAL A 101 0.55 -8.12 -7.73
N GLN A 102 0.32 -7.69 -6.49
CA GLN A 102 -0.80 -8.15 -5.68
C GLN A 102 -1.98 -7.18 -5.74
N SER A 103 -1.74 -5.87 -5.62
CA SER A 103 -2.79 -4.85 -5.71
C SER A 103 -2.48 -3.75 -6.70
N ILE A 104 -3.57 -3.13 -7.16
CA ILE A 104 -3.56 -1.83 -7.83
C ILE A 104 -4.46 -0.89 -7.03
N ALA A 105 -3.88 0.20 -6.53
CA ALA A 105 -4.59 1.19 -5.75
C ALA A 105 -5.11 2.33 -6.63
N PHE A 106 -6.35 2.72 -6.37
CA PHE A 106 -7.04 3.79 -7.09
C PHE A 106 -7.53 4.88 -6.12
N THR A 107 -7.51 6.14 -6.56
CA THR A 107 -7.85 7.29 -5.69
C THR A 107 -9.31 7.29 -5.25
N MET A 108 -10.22 6.78 -6.10
CA MET A 108 -11.67 6.90 -5.92
C MET A 108 -12.13 8.34 -5.59
N ASP A 109 -11.35 9.30 -6.12
CA ASP A 109 -11.51 10.74 -6.07
C ASP A 109 -12.01 11.30 -4.72
N THR A 110 -13.14 11.99 -4.72
CA THR A 110 -13.63 12.77 -3.57
C THR A 110 -14.42 11.95 -2.56
N LEU A 111 -14.56 10.64 -2.77
CA LEU A 111 -15.28 9.78 -1.84
C LEU A 111 -14.46 9.61 -0.56
N SER A 112 -15.11 9.69 0.59
CA SER A 112 -14.54 9.24 1.86
C SER A 112 -14.34 7.72 1.86
N MET A 113 -13.49 7.18 2.74
CA MET A 113 -13.27 5.73 2.79
C MET A 113 -14.57 4.94 2.99
N ASP A 114 -15.48 5.42 3.84
CA ASP A 114 -16.75 4.74 4.09
C ASP A 114 -17.63 4.70 2.83
N GLU A 115 -17.67 5.78 2.06
CA GLU A 115 -18.38 5.84 0.78
C GLU A 115 -17.73 4.91 -0.26
N ARG A 116 -16.39 4.83 -0.30
CA ARG A 116 -15.66 3.91 -1.19
C ARG A 116 -16.01 2.45 -0.88
N ILE A 117 -15.97 2.08 0.39
CA ILE A 117 -16.32 0.73 0.86
C ILE A 117 -17.77 0.42 0.50
N GLU A 118 -18.70 1.34 0.73
CA GLU A 118 -20.11 1.15 0.41
C GLU A 118 -20.34 0.98 -1.11
N GLU A 119 -19.68 1.79 -1.93
CA GLU A 119 -19.75 1.64 -3.39
C GLU A 119 -19.19 0.29 -3.87
N MET A 120 -18.10 -0.19 -3.28
CA MET A 120 -17.54 -1.50 -3.61
C MET A 120 -18.44 -2.64 -3.14
N ARG A 121 -19.05 -2.52 -1.95
CA ARG A 121 -20.05 -3.48 -1.43
C ARG A 121 -21.28 -3.60 -2.33
N LYS A 122 -21.83 -2.48 -2.83
CA LYS A 122 -22.94 -2.49 -3.81
C LYS A 122 -22.61 -3.27 -5.09
N ARG A 123 -21.32 -3.38 -5.42
CA ARG A 123 -20.80 -4.13 -6.57
C ARG A 123 -20.41 -5.57 -6.21
N GLY A 124 -20.61 -5.97 -4.97
CA GLY A 124 -20.35 -7.32 -4.47
C GLY A 124 -18.89 -7.55 -4.09
N PHE A 125 -18.09 -6.50 -3.87
CA PHE A 125 -16.72 -6.61 -3.36
C PHE A 125 -16.69 -6.33 -1.86
N ARG A 126 -16.03 -7.24 -1.12
CA ARG A 126 -15.88 -7.19 0.33
C ARG A 126 -14.54 -6.57 0.69
N PRO A 127 -14.45 -5.65 1.67
CA PRO A 127 -13.16 -5.25 2.25
C PRO A 127 -12.42 -6.46 2.84
N SER A 128 -11.14 -6.60 2.54
CA SER A 128 -10.30 -7.73 3.01
C SER A 128 -9.32 -7.28 4.08
N THR A 129 -8.27 -6.55 3.74
CA THR A 129 -7.32 -5.98 4.71
C THR A 129 -7.49 -4.47 4.77
N GLN A 130 -7.59 -3.93 5.99
CA GLN A 130 -7.78 -2.50 6.23
C GLN A 130 -6.94 -2.03 7.42
N GLY A 131 -6.65 -0.74 7.46
CA GLY A 131 -6.02 -0.10 8.61
C GLY A 131 -5.89 1.41 8.45
N TYR A 132 -5.47 2.06 9.53
CA TYR A 132 -5.13 3.48 9.58
C TYR A 132 -3.66 3.67 9.93
N PHE A 133 -2.84 3.91 8.90
CA PHE A 133 -1.41 4.14 9.06
C PHE A 133 -1.13 5.55 9.60
N LEU A 134 -0.46 5.62 10.74
CA LEU A 134 -0.25 6.81 11.54
C LEU A 134 0.91 7.66 11.00
N GLY A 135 0.65 8.96 10.86
CA GLY A 135 1.67 9.95 10.51
C GLY A 135 2.23 10.66 11.74
N LYS A 136 3.23 11.53 11.54
CA LYS A 136 3.61 12.53 12.56
C LYS A 136 2.46 13.48 12.86
N ARG A 137 1.63 13.71 11.85
CA ARG A 137 0.32 14.36 11.92
C ARG A 137 -0.62 13.62 10.97
N GLY A 138 -1.88 13.53 11.34
CA GLY A 138 -2.86 12.85 10.52
C GLY A 138 -2.57 11.36 10.32
N GLY A 139 -3.14 10.79 9.28
CA GLY A 139 -2.98 9.39 8.93
C GLY A 139 -3.53 9.05 7.56
N THR A 140 -3.36 7.79 7.16
CA THR A 140 -3.87 7.27 5.90
C THR A 140 -4.71 6.04 6.17
N LYS A 141 -5.98 6.06 5.74
CA LYS A 141 -6.79 4.85 5.71
C LYS A 141 -6.46 4.11 4.42
N PHE A 142 -6.28 2.81 4.51
CA PHE A 142 -6.19 1.94 3.35
C PHE A 142 -7.22 0.83 3.44
N CYS A 143 -7.68 0.38 2.28
CA CYS A 143 -8.62 -0.73 2.17
C CYS A 143 -8.32 -1.54 0.92
N PHE A 144 -7.94 -2.79 1.11
CA PHE A 144 -7.92 -3.81 0.08
C PHE A 144 -9.32 -4.43 -0.05
N PHE A 145 -9.69 -4.81 -1.27
CA PHE A 145 -10.93 -5.51 -1.56
C PHE A 145 -10.64 -6.95 -2.01
N ASP A 146 -11.43 -7.88 -1.51
CA ASP A 146 -11.45 -9.25 -2.00
C ASP A 146 -12.10 -9.29 -3.38
N THR A 147 -11.30 -9.71 -4.35
CA THR A 147 -11.63 -9.71 -5.77
C THR A 147 -11.62 -11.13 -6.36
N ASP A 148 -11.22 -12.15 -5.59
CA ASP A 148 -11.00 -13.50 -6.08
C ASP A 148 -12.29 -14.22 -6.40
N GLU A 149 -13.27 -14.10 -5.50
CA GLU A 149 -14.60 -14.69 -5.70
C GLU A 149 -15.29 -14.15 -6.97
N LYS A 150 -14.82 -13.00 -7.49
CA LYS A 150 -15.33 -12.37 -8.71
C LYS A 150 -14.46 -12.62 -9.94
N GLY A 151 -13.37 -13.36 -9.82
CA GLY A 151 -12.48 -13.70 -10.93
C GLY A 151 -11.73 -12.51 -11.52
N ILE A 152 -11.54 -11.44 -10.74
CA ILE A 152 -10.73 -10.29 -11.14
C ILE A 152 -9.26 -10.64 -10.91
N PRO A 153 -8.36 -10.35 -11.86
CA PRO A 153 -6.99 -10.90 -11.85
C PRO A 153 -6.05 -10.32 -10.79
N THR A 154 -6.47 -9.31 -10.02
CA THR A 154 -5.63 -8.65 -9.00
C THR A 154 -6.52 -8.02 -7.93
N CYS A 155 -5.95 -7.81 -6.74
CA CYS A 155 -6.62 -7.13 -5.64
C CYS A 155 -6.76 -5.64 -5.96
N PHE A 156 -7.92 -5.07 -5.62
CA PHE A 156 -8.12 -3.62 -5.73
C PHE A 156 -7.91 -2.98 -4.36
N GLU A 157 -7.24 -1.84 -4.37
CA GLU A 157 -6.94 -1.07 -3.16
C GLU A 157 -7.43 0.38 -3.32
N THR A 158 -7.74 1.03 -2.21
CA THR A 158 -7.90 2.49 -2.17
C THR A 158 -7.32 3.07 -0.89
N ILE A 159 -6.84 4.31 -0.98
CA ILE A 159 -6.16 5.02 0.10
C ILE A 159 -6.78 6.41 0.26
N GLU A 160 -7.17 6.76 1.49
CA GLU A 160 -7.67 8.08 1.88
C GLU A 160 -6.66 8.74 2.83
N TRP A 161 -6.13 9.90 2.45
CA TRP A 161 -5.22 10.69 3.29
C TRP A 161 -6.00 11.72 4.09
N SER A 162 -5.60 11.90 5.35
CA SER A 162 -6.03 13.09 6.10
C SER A 162 -5.41 14.36 5.51
N SER A 163 -6.12 15.47 5.63
CA SER A 163 -5.68 16.77 5.07
C SER A 163 -4.41 17.32 5.73
N ASP A 164 -4.09 16.88 6.94
CA ASP A 164 -2.92 17.30 7.72
C ASP A 164 -1.77 16.28 7.69
N TRP A 165 -1.88 15.24 6.86
CA TRP A 165 -0.95 14.10 6.79
C TRP A 165 0.51 14.52 6.68
N VAL A 166 1.34 14.06 7.61
CA VAL A 166 2.80 14.14 7.51
C VAL A 166 3.36 12.74 7.71
N ALA A 167 4.08 12.25 6.70
CA ALA A 167 4.69 10.93 6.74
C ALA A 167 5.54 10.73 8.01
N PRO A 168 5.48 9.54 8.64
CA PRO A 168 6.35 9.20 9.75
C PRO A 168 7.80 9.09 9.28
N ASP A 169 8.73 9.04 10.25
CA ASP A 169 10.11 8.70 9.93
C ASP A 169 10.17 7.29 9.34
N CYS A 170 11.12 7.08 8.43
CA CYS A 170 11.30 5.82 7.72
C CYS A 170 12.75 5.38 7.78
N ASP A 171 12.95 4.07 7.71
CA ASP A 171 14.25 3.53 7.38
C ASP A 171 14.46 3.63 5.87
N TRP A 172 15.70 3.89 5.44
CA TRP A 172 16.03 3.94 4.03
C TRP A 172 16.76 2.66 3.63
N PHE A 173 16.18 1.93 2.68
CA PHE A 173 16.86 0.80 2.03
C PHE A 173 17.52 1.28 0.74
N LEU A 174 18.84 1.11 0.66
CA LEU A 174 19.64 1.41 -0.51
C LEU A 174 19.99 0.09 -1.21
N PRO A 175 19.40 -0.20 -2.39
CA PRO A 175 19.71 -1.43 -3.09
C PRO A 175 21.19 -1.54 -3.46
N SER A 176 21.69 -2.77 -3.37
CA SER A 176 23.06 -3.12 -3.71
C SER A 176 23.38 -2.75 -5.17
N GLY A 177 24.39 -1.90 -5.37
CA GLY A 177 24.84 -1.49 -6.71
C GLY A 177 24.25 -0.18 -7.23
N VAL A 178 23.38 0.50 -6.47
CA VAL A 178 23.00 1.88 -6.75
C VAL A 178 24.16 2.80 -6.34
N PHE A 179 24.87 3.36 -7.32
CA PHE A 179 25.96 4.29 -7.05
C PHE A 179 25.40 5.59 -6.44
N LEU A 180 25.73 5.82 -5.17
CA LEU A 180 25.53 7.08 -4.44
C LEU A 180 26.34 8.21 -5.08
N GLN A 181 25.84 8.78 -6.16
CA GLN A 181 26.15 10.16 -6.47
C GLN A 181 24.89 10.97 -6.17
N THR A 182 24.81 11.47 -4.93
CA THR A 182 23.93 12.58 -4.47
C THR A 182 22.47 12.28 -4.08
N PHE A 183 22.13 11.09 -3.58
CA PHE A 183 20.83 10.96 -2.89
C PHE A 183 20.89 11.62 -1.50
N THR A 184 20.37 12.85 -1.41
CA THR A 184 20.07 13.52 -0.15
C THR A 184 18.55 13.60 -0.05
N PRO A 185 17.89 12.78 0.80
CA PRO A 185 16.44 12.83 0.91
C PRO A 185 16.04 14.21 1.44
N THR A 186 15.45 15.03 0.57
CA THR A 186 14.67 16.18 1.04
C THR A 186 13.30 15.63 1.41
N GLN A 187 12.90 15.79 2.67
CA GLN A 187 11.53 15.51 3.12
C GLN A 187 10.58 16.48 2.40
N LYS A 188 10.21 16.18 1.16
CA LYS A 188 9.04 16.77 0.53
C LYS A 188 7.85 15.91 0.92
N SER A 189 6.89 16.53 1.60
CA SER A 189 5.68 15.87 2.05
C SER A 189 4.92 15.33 0.84
N SER A 190 4.30 14.16 0.99
CA SER A 190 3.34 13.65 0.03
C SER A 190 2.05 14.48 -0.05
N GLN A 191 2.00 15.66 0.58
CA GLN A 191 0.86 16.59 0.59
C GLN A 191 0.69 17.37 -0.72
N ASP A 192 1.65 17.36 -1.64
CA ASP A 192 1.48 17.98 -2.98
C ASP A 192 0.55 17.15 -3.92
N ARG A 193 -0.22 16.19 -3.37
CA ARG A 193 -1.01 15.19 -4.10
C ARG A 193 -2.53 15.37 -3.99
N VAL A 194 -3.02 16.54 -3.58
CA VAL A 194 -4.44 16.94 -3.70
C VAL A 194 -4.62 17.87 -4.88
#